data_AF-A0A7S4C156-F1
#
_entry.id   AF-A0A7S4C156-F1
#
_cell.length_a   1.000
_cell.length_b   1.000
_cell.length_c   1.000
_cell.angle_alpha   90.00
_cell.angle_beta   90.00
_cell.angle_gamma   90.00
#
_symmetry.space_group_name_H-M   'P 1'
#
loop_
_entity.id
_entity.type
_entity.pdbx_description
1 polymer ?
#
loop_
_entity_poly.entity_id
_entity_poly.type
_entity_poly.pdbx_seq_one_letter_code
_entity_poly.pdbx_strand_id
1 'polypeptide(L)'
;AARTAIPDAQLVLLPYAALLSRTTRDALGLKLSNAVVVVDEAHNLIDTLNEMHSVSATARSLSELGAQLAQYEEKYRTRLKPSNRTLVQQLLFVLRALRKALVVPA
;
A
#
# COMPACT_ATOMS: atom_id res chain seq x y z
N ALA A 1 9.32 13.68 -19.22
CA ALA A 1 8.47 14.18 -20.31
C ALA A 1 7.14 14.70 -19.77
N ALA A 2 6.14 13.85 -19.47
CA ALA A 2 4.84 14.34 -18.96
C ALA A 2 4.93 15.01 -17.58
N ARG A 3 5.64 14.39 -16.61
CA ARG A 3 5.80 14.97 -15.25
C ARG A 3 6.52 16.32 -15.23
N THR A 4 7.52 16.47 -16.10
CA THR A 4 8.33 17.68 -16.20
C THR A 4 7.58 18.85 -16.85
N ALA A 5 6.50 18.58 -17.57
CA ALA A 5 5.67 19.60 -18.23
C ALA A 5 4.50 20.08 -17.34
N ILE A 6 4.25 19.43 -16.19
CA ILE A 6 3.15 19.80 -15.28
C ILE A 6 3.22 21.28 -14.82
N PRO A 7 4.38 21.86 -14.49
CA PRO A 7 4.45 23.27 -14.07
C PRO A 7 3.94 24.26 -15.12
N ASP A 8 4.10 23.94 -16.41
CA ASP A 8 3.71 24.80 -17.54
C ASP A 8 2.34 24.40 -18.13
N ALA A 9 1.72 23.34 -17.60
CA ALA A 9 0.46 22.81 -18.12
C ALA A 9 -0.74 23.63 -17.63
N GLN A 10 -1.61 24.03 -18.56
CA GLN A 10 -2.89 24.68 -18.24
C GLN A 10 -4.00 23.68 -17.92
N LEU A 11 -3.90 22.46 -18.45
CA LEU A 11 -4.83 21.37 -18.24
C LEU A 11 -4.05 20.09 -17.97
N VAL A 12 -4.41 19.39 -16.91
CA VAL A 12 -3.83 18.09 -16.57
C VAL A 12 -4.96 17.08 -16.44
N LEU A 13 -4.94 16.07 -17.31
CA LEU A 13 -5.82 14.91 -17.22
C LEU A 13 -5.10 13.83 -16.41
N LEU A 14 -5.73 13.34 -15.34
CA LEU A 14 -5.14 12.36 -14.46
C LEU A 14 -6.19 11.42 -13.86
N PRO A 15 -5.83 10.14 -13.59
CA PRO A 15 -6.74 9.19 -12.95
C PRO A 15 -7.00 9.57 -11.49
N TYR A 16 -8.13 9.14 -10.94
CA TYR A 16 -8.50 9.39 -9.53
C TYR A 16 -7.38 9.01 -8.55
N ALA A 17 -6.70 7.89 -8.79
CA ALA A 17 -5.60 7.45 -7.93
C ALA A 17 -4.45 8.46 -7.83
N ALA A 18 -4.16 9.18 -8.91
CA ALA A 18 -3.15 10.22 -8.92
C ALA A 18 -3.65 11.52 -8.24
N LEU A 19 -4.97 11.77 -8.24
CA LEU A 19 -5.58 12.92 -7.57
C LEU A 19 -5.71 12.71 -6.06
N LEU A 20 -6.16 11.53 -5.65
CA LEU A 20 -6.57 11.23 -4.27
C LEU A 20 -5.38 10.84 -3.38
N SER A 21 -4.37 10.15 -3.94
CA SER A 21 -3.17 9.79 -3.19
C SER A 21 -2.23 10.97 -3.05
N ARG A 22 -2.03 11.45 -1.81
CA ARG A 22 -1.07 12.53 -1.53
C ARG A 22 0.34 12.17 -1.99
N THR A 23 0.80 10.95 -1.72
CA THR A 23 2.15 10.50 -2.10
C THR A 23 2.33 10.51 -3.62
N THR A 24 1.30 10.10 -4.36
CA THR A 24 1.33 10.13 -5.82
C THR A 24 1.34 11.56 -6.36
N ARG A 25 0.52 12.46 -5.79
CA ARG A 25 0.55 13.89 -6.16
C ARG A 25 1.91 14.52 -5.96
N ASP A 26 2.52 14.29 -4.79
CA ASP A 26 3.82 14.85 -4.44
C ASP A 26 4.92 14.32 -5.39
N ALA A 27 4.87 13.02 -5.72
CA ALA A 27 5.78 12.40 -6.68
C ALA A 27 5.60 12.90 -8.13
N LEU A 28 4.40 13.40 -8.46
CA LEU A 28 4.09 14.05 -9.73
C LEU A 28 4.37 15.56 -9.72
N GLY A 29 4.65 16.16 -8.55
CA GLY A 29 4.75 17.62 -8.42
C GLY A 29 3.43 18.35 -8.62
N LEU A 30 2.30 17.66 -8.45
CA LEU A 30 0.97 18.24 -8.61
C LEU A 30 0.62 19.15 -7.43
N LYS A 31 0.51 20.46 -7.69
CA LYS A 31 0.03 21.45 -6.72
C LYS A 31 -1.42 21.79 -7.03
N LEU A 32 -2.33 21.47 -6.10
CA LEU A 32 -3.76 21.77 -6.24
C LEU A 32 -4.13 23.19 -5.75
N SER A 33 -3.21 23.89 -5.12
CA SER A 33 -3.41 25.29 -4.71
C SER A 33 -3.68 26.15 -5.93
N ASN A 34 -4.76 26.95 -5.88
CA ASN A 34 -5.23 27.80 -6.99
C ASN A 34 -5.62 27.03 -8.26
N ALA A 35 -5.84 25.71 -8.18
CA ALA A 35 -6.33 24.91 -9.30
C ALA A 35 -7.84 24.66 -9.17
N VAL A 36 -8.52 24.57 -10.31
CA VAL A 36 -9.89 24.05 -10.39
C VAL A 36 -9.80 22.56 -10.67
N VAL A 37 -10.46 21.74 -9.84
CA VAL A 37 -10.50 20.29 -10.00
C VAL A 37 -11.88 19.90 -10.49
N VAL A 38 -11.93 19.29 -11.67
CA VAL A 38 -13.17 18.73 -12.25
C VAL A 38 -13.07 17.22 -12.18
N VAL A 39 -14.03 16.59 -11.51
CA VAL A 39 -14.15 15.14 -11.43
C VAL A 39 -15.28 14.73 -12.35
N ASP A 40 -14.91 14.11 -13.47
CA ASP A 40 -15.88 13.47 -14.36
C ASP A 40 -16.36 12.15 -13.76
N GLU A 41 -17.61 11.75 -13.99
CA GLU A 41 -18.21 10.48 -13.54
C GLU A 41 -17.96 10.13 -12.06
N ALA A 42 -18.09 11.12 -11.17
CA ALA A 42 -17.74 11.02 -9.75
C ALA A 42 -18.52 9.97 -8.94
N HIS A 43 -19.45 9.22 -9.55
CA HIS A 43 -20.19 8.15 -8.88
C HIS A 43 -19.26 7.03 -8.37
N ASN A 44 -18.13 6.76 -9.04
CA ASN A 44 -17.14 5.75 -8.63
C ASN A 44 -16.04 6.29 -7.70
N LEU A 45 -16.11 7.58 -7.32
CA LEU A 45 -15.03 8.24 -6.57
C LEU A 45 -14.83 7.60 -5.19
N ILE A 46 -15.93 7.29 -4.51
CA ILE A 46 -15.92 6.71 -3.16
C ILE A 46 -15.38 5.28 -3.18
N ASP A 47 -15.79 4.47 -4.16
CA ASP A 47 -15.31 3.10 -4.30
C ASP A 47 -13.81 3.09 -4.59
N THR A 48 -13.34 3.96 -5.48
CA THR A 48 -11.91 4.12 -5.75
C THR A 48 -11.14 4.55 -4.50
N LEU A 49 -11.68 5.49 -3.72
CA LEU A 49 -11.08 5.91 -2.46
C LEU A 49 -10.98 4.75 -1.47
N ASN A 50 -12.06 3.97 -1.33
CA ASN A 50 -12.11 2.81 -0.45
C ASN A 50 -11.09 1.76 -0.87
N GLU A 51 -11.02 1.41 -2.15
CA GLU A 51 -10.04 0.46 -2.67
C GLU A 51 -8.60 0.92 -2.46
N MET A 52 -8.31 2.21 -2.68
CA MET A 52 -6.96 2.77 -2.46
C MET A 52 -6.51 2.72 -1.00
N HIS A 53 -7.45 2.78 -0.06
CA HIS A 53 -7.16 2.78 1.38
C HIS A 53 -7.46 1.45 2.08
N SER A 54 -7.85 0.43 1.31
CA SER A 54 -8.14 -0.91 1.81
C SER A 54 -7.10 -1.91 1.30
N VAL A 55 -6.94 -3.01 2.05
CA VAL A 55 -6.17 -4.17 1.59
C VAL A 55 -6.94 -5.43 1.94
N SER A 56 -7.00 -6.38 1.02
CA SER A 56 -7.56 -7.70 1.27
C SER A 56 -6.42 -8.68 1.57
N ALA A 57 -6.61 -9.50 2.60
CA ALA A 57 -5.68 -10.56 2.97
C ALA A 57 -6.39 -11.90 2.94
N THR A 58 -5.81 -12.87 2.25
CA THR A 58 -6.34 -14.24 2.15
C THR A 58 -5.51 -15.20 3.00
N ALA A 59 -6.10 -16.31 3.45
CA ALA A 59 -5.38 -17.35 4.19
C ALA A 59 -4.13 -17.85 3.41
N ARG A 60 -4.24 -17.93 2.08
CA ARG A 60 -3.13 -18.27 1.18
C ARG A 60 -2.00 -17.24 1.26
N SER A 61 -2.31 -15.95 1.08
CA SER A 61 -1.32 -14.88 1.14
C SER A 61 -0.60 -14.82 2.49
N LEU A 62 -1.32 -15.02 3.60
CA LEU A 62 -0.72 -15.06 4.94
C LEU A 62 0.18 -16.28 5.15
N SER A 63 -0.17 -17.43 4.56
CA SER A 63 0.67 -18.63 4.60
C SER A 63 1.98 -18.44 3.83
N GLU A 64 1.90 -17.87 2.63
CA GLU A 64 3.06 -17.55 1.79
C GLU A 64 3.97 -16.51 2.47
N LEU A 65 3.39 -15.43 3.01
CA LEU A 65 4.12 -14.42 3.78
C LEU A 65 4.80 -15.02 5.02
N GLY A 66 4.11 -15.91 5.74
CA GLY A 66 4.68 -16.61 6.89
C GLY A 66 5.91 -17.46 6.52
N ALA A 67 5.85 -18.16 5.39
CA ALA A 67 6.99 -18.95 4.89
C ALA A 67 8.16 -18.06 4.46
N GLN A 68 7.88 -16.97 3.74
CA GLN A 68 8.89 -16.01 3.30
C GLN A 68 9.59 -15.33 4.48
N LEU A 69 8.83 -14.93 5.50
CA LEU A 69 9.38 -14.27 6.67
C LEU A 69 10.20 -15.22 7.55
N ALA A 70 9.80 -16.50 7.64
CA ALA A 70 10.59 -17.53 8.32
C ALA A 70 11.93 -17.76 7.62
N GLN A 71 11.92 -17.87 6.28
CA GLN A 71 13.16 -17.98 5.49
C GLN A 71 14.05 -16.74 5.64
N TYR A 72 13.44 -15.54 5.70
CA TYR A 72 14.18 -14.31 5.95
C TYR A 72 14.86 -14.32 7.33
N GLU A 73 14.13 -14.73 8.37
CA GLU A 73 14.68 -14.85 9.73
C GLU A 73 15.85 -15.83 9.76
N GLU A 74 15.70 -17.01 9.18
CA GLU A 74 16.75 -18.03 9.12
C GLU A 74 18.01 -17.53 8.39
N LYS A 75 17.83 -16.93 7.21
CA LYS A 75 18.92 -16.42 6.38
C LYS A 75 19.69 -15.28 7.04
N TYR A 76 18.99 -14.37 7.72
CA TYR A 76 19.60 -13.15 8.25
C TYR A 76 19.78 -13.16 9.76
N ARG A 77 19.45 -14.24 10.48
CA ARG A 77 19.50 -14.27 11.95
C ARG A 77 20.82 -13.69 12.43
N THR A 78 21.96 -14.21 11.98
CA THR A 78 23.31 -13.82 12.47
C THR A 78 23.67 -12.36 12.19
N ARG A 79 23.00 -11.70 11.25
CA ARG A 79 23.26 -10.31 10.83
C ARG A 79 22.29 -9.31 11.46
N LEU A 80 21.16 -9.77 11.98
CA LEU A 80 20.14 -8.90 12.58
C LEU A 80 20.54 -8.52 14.02
N LYS A 81 20.40 -7.23 14.33
CA LYS A 81 20.42 -6.73 15.72
C LYS A 81 19.34 -7.47 16.54
N PRO A 82 19.55 -7.72 17.84
CA PRO A 82 18.56 -8.38 18.69
C PRO A 82 17.16 -7.76 18.61
N SER A 83 17.07 -6.42 18.64
CA SER A 83 15.80 -5.68 18.51
C SER A 83 15.07 -5.98 17.20
N ASN A 84 15.80 -6.10 16.08
CA ASN A 84 15.21 -6.39 14.78
C ASN A 84 14.73 -7.84 14.71
N ARG A 85 15.45 -8.78 15.34
CA ARG A 85 15.01 -10.17 15.41
C ARG A 85 13.69 -10.30 16.18
N THR A 86 13.55 -9.59 17.31
CA THR A 86 12.30 -9.56 18.07
C THR A 86 11.14 -9.05 17.21
N LEU A 87 11.34 -7.99 16.42
CA LEU A 87 10.31 -7.48 15.50
C LEU A 87 9.90 -8.52 14.44
N VAL A 88 10.86 -9.22 13.84
CA VAL A 88 10.58 -10.30 12.88
C VAL A 88 9.79 -11.45 13.53
N GLN A 89 10.15 -11.84 14.76
CA GLN A 89 9.42 -12.86 15.52
C GLN A 89 8.00 -12.42 15.88
N GLN A 90 7.80 -11.16 16.26
CA GLN A 90 6.48 -10.58 16.50
C GLN A 90 5.61 -10.60 15.23
N LEU A 91 6.18 -10.23 14.08
CA LEU A 91 5.49 -10.30 12.80
C LEU A 91 5.09 -11.75 12.46
N LEU A 92 5.99 -12.71 12.64
CA LEU A 92 5.67 -14.14 12.46
C LEU A 92 4.54 -14.60 13.39
N PHE A 93 4.53 -14.15 14.64
CA PHE A 93 3.46 -14.46 15.60
C PHE A 93 2.12 -13.89 15.14
N VAL A 94 2.08 -12.61 14.74
CA VAL A 94 0.87 -11.95 14.24
C VAL A 94 0.34 -12.63 12.98
N LEU A 95 1.22 -12.97 12.02
CA LEU A 95 0.82 -13.68 10.79
C LEU A 95 0.19 -15.04 11.10
N ARG A 96 0.73 -15.79 12.06
CA ARG A 96 0.15 -17.07 12.50
C ARG A 96 -1.22 -16.89 13.15
N ALA A 97 -1.38 -15.86 13.98
CA ALA A 97 -2.65 -15.54 14.62
C ALA A 97 -3.71 -15.14 13.60
N LEU A 98 -3.39 -14.24 12.66
CA LEU A 98 -4.28 -13.83 11.58
C LEU A 98 -4.68 -15.02 10.70
N ARG A 99 -3.73 -15.87 10.33
CA ARG A 99 -4.02 -17.09 9.56
C ARG A 99 -4.99 -18.01 10.32
N LYS A 100 -4.79 -18.20 11.63
CA LYS A 100 -5.69 -19.02 12.46
C LYS A 100 -7.10 -18.44 12.52
N ALA A 101 -7.25 -17.11 12.54
CA ALA A 101 -8.56 -16.46 12.54
C ALA A 101 -9.31 -16.62 11.21
N LEU A 102 -8.59 -16.70 10.08
CA LEU A 102 -9.16 -16.87 8.74
C LEU A 102 -9.48 -18.32 8.37
N VAL A 103 -8.84 -19.29 9.02
CA VAL A 103 -9.15 -20.72 8.86
C VAL A 103 -10.21 -21.08 9.89
N VAL A 104 -11.47 -21.14 9.45
CA VAL A 104 -12.58 -21.63 10.28
C VAL A 104 -12.24 -23.06 10.72
N PRO A 105 -12.25 -23.39 12.02
CA PRO A 105 -12.14 -24.77 12.45
C PRO A 105 -13.35 -25.54 11.94
N ALA A 106 -13.10 -26.66 11.25
CA ALA A 106 -14.13 -27.61 10.85
C ALA A 106 -14.85 -28.19 12.07
#